data_AF-A0A1X9M6B6-F1
#
_entry.id   AF-A0A1X9M6B6-F1
#
_cell.length_a   1.000
_cell.length_b   1.000
_cell.length_c   1.000
_cell.angle_alpha   90.00
_cell.angle_beta   90.00
_cell.angle_gamma   90.00
#
_symmetry.space_group_name_H-M   'P 1'
#
loop_
_entity.id
_entity.type
_entity.pdbx_description
1 polymer ?
#
loop_
_entity_poly.entity_id
_entity_poly.type
_entity_poly.pdbx_seq_one_letter_code
_entity_poly.pdbx_strand_id
1 'polypeptide(L)'
;MKQVSLLIVCLTLLITACQTIEVPEEPKVEEKHEHDQIEVDAGRENTFNEEISKEEGENEIKLEQYEGKDPDQWGENVTGVKTSIKTDERVIALTFDACGGPYGNGYDEELIQFLKSEQIPATLFINERWIKEHEKAFLELAKDPLFQIENHGTAHVPLSVTGKAAWGIEGTNSPEEIVNEVMANQETIESLTGRAPTMFRSGTAFYDEVAVEIVNELGLEVVNFDILGDAGATYNADQVYTALLQAKKGSIALLHMNQPQSGTAEGVKRAVLQLELDGFSFVNLDGFELQ
;
A
#
# COMPACT_ATOMS: atom_id res chain seq x y z
N MET A 1 -47.63 -60.66 19.14
CA MET A 1 -47.15 -60.32 20.50
C MET A 1 -46.33 -59.04 20.35
N LYS A 2 -46.90 -57.87 20.66
CA LYS A 2 -46.73 -57.11 21.94
C LYS A 2 -45.24 -56.83 22.21
N GLN A 3 -44.75 -55.60 22.36
CA GLN A 3 -45.38 -54.43 22.99
C GLN A 3 -44.67 -53.12 22.60
N VAL A 4 -45.47 -52.05 22.55
CA VAL A 4 -45.10 -50.62 22.48
C VAL A 4 -44.90 -50.10 23.91
N SER A 5 -43.92 -49.22 24.15
CA SER A 5 -43.86 -48.26 25.28
C SER A 5 -42.78 -47.21 24.94
N LEU A 6 -43.12 -45.96 24.60
CA LEU A 6 -43.64 -44.82 25.39
C LEU A 6 -42.50 -43.94 25.96
N LEU A 7 -42.51 -42.71 25.44
CA LEU A 7 -41.66 -41.54 25.67
C LEU A 7 -41.81 -40.97 27.09
N ILE A 8 -40.71 -40.62 27.76
CA ILE A 8 -40.69 -39.56 28.79
C ILE A 8 -39.38 -38.78 28.67
N VAL A 9 -39.49 -37.54 28.21
CA VAL A 9 -38.47 -36.49 28.32
C VAL A 9 -38.50 -35.99 29.77
N CYS A 10 -37.37 -36.06 30.47
CA CYS A 10 -37.22 -35.48 31.81
C CYS A 10 -36.11 -34.42 31.78
N LEU A 11 -36.57 -33.17 31.82
CA LEU A 11 -35.81 -31.96 32.06
C LEU A 11 -35.43 -31.92 33.54
N THR A 12 -34.14 -31.98 33.89
CA THR A 12 -33.66 -31.72 35.24
C THR A 12 -32.77 -30.49 35.26
N LEU A 13 -33.28 -29.46 35.95
CA LEU A 13 -32.60 -28.24 36.32
C LEU A 13 -31.36 -28.56 37.19
N LEU A 14 -30.20 -28.04 36.81
CA LEU A 14 -29.07 -27.86 37.70
C LEU A 14 -29.24 -26.55 38.48
N ILE A 15 -29.44 -26.68 39.79
CA ILE A 15 -29.44 -25.58 40.76
C ILE A 15 -27.98 -25.29 41.09
N THR A 16 -27.44 -24.16 40.65
CA THR A 16 -26.12 -23.67 41.06
C THR A 16 -26.30 -22.67 42.19
N ALA A 17 -25.52 -22.86 43.25
CA ALA A 17 -25.58 -22.14 44.51
C ALA A 17 -25.33 -20.63 44.34
N CYS A 18 -26.11 -19.85 45.09
CA CYS A 18 -25.95 -18.42 45.29
C CYS A 18 -24.72 -18.19 46.19
N GLN A 19 -23.67 -17.56 45.67
CA GLN A 19 -22.64 -16.91 46.48
C GLN A 19 -22.60 -15.44 46.09
N THR A 20 -22.94 -14.58 47.04
CA THR A 20 -22.80 -13.13 46.97
C THR A 20 -21.31 -12.78 46.98
N ILE A 21 -20.83 -12.18 45.91
CA ILE A 21 -19.52 -11.52 45.88
C ILE A 21 -19.77 -10.02 46.15
N GLU A 22 -19.19 -9.53 47.23
CA GLU A 22 -19.19 -8.13 47.63
C GLU A 22 -18.37 -7.29 46.64
N VAL A 23 -18.90 -6.12 46.28
CA VAL A 23 -18.22 -5.11 45.46
C VAL A 23 -17.31 -4.28 46.40
N PRO A 24 -16.01 -4.10 46.13
CA PRO A 24 -15.15 -3.25 46.96
C PRO A 24 -15.45 -1.77 46.70
N GLU A 25 -15.56 -0.98 47.78
CA GLU A 25 -15.63 0.49 47.72
C GLU A 25 -14.29 1.10 47.26
N GLU A 26 -14.37 2.15 46.43
CA GLU A 26 -13.22 2.96 46.00
C GLU A 26 -12.62 3.76 47.19
N PRO A 27 -11.28 3.90 47.26
CA PRO A 27 -10.67 4.73 48.29
C PRO A 27 -10.79 6.22 47.94
N LYS A 28 -11.34 6.99 48.88
CA LYS A 28 -11.25 8.46 48.90
C LYS A 28 -9.80 8.87 49.21
N VAL A 29 -9.17 9.62 48.32
CA VAL A 29 -7.89 10.29 48.59
C VAL A 29 -8.19 11.72 49.06
N GLU A 30 -7.76 12.02 50.28
CA GLU A 30 -7.77 13.35 50.88
C GLU A 30 -6.68 14.23 50.25
N GLU A 31 -7.06 15.43 49.78
CA GLU A 31 -6.11 16.48 49.41
C GLU A 31 -5.42 17.04 50.67
N LYS A 32 -4.09 16.88 50.74
CA LYS A 32 -3.24 17.68 51.61
C LYS A 32 -2.50 18.71 50.77
N HIS A 33 -2.83 19.98 51.00
CA HIS A 33 -2.04 21.10 50.55
C HIS A 33 -0.74 21.18 51.35
N GLU A 34 0.39 21.09 50.66
CA GLU A 34 1.70 21.53 51.16
C GLU A 34 2.27 22.50 50.14
N HIS A 35 2.38 23.76 50.57
CA HIS A 35 2.97 24.84 49.79
C HIS A 35 4.49 24.71 49.86
N ASP A 36 5.14 24.44 48.73
CA ASP A 36 6.56 24.70 48.57
C ASP A 36 6.75 25.66 47.39
N GLN A 37 7.30 26.83 47.69
CA GLN A 37 7.57 27.89 46.72
C GLN A 37 8.91 27.61 46.06
N ILE A 38 8.90 27.29 44.76
CA ILE A 38 10.10 27.30 43.93
C ILE A 38 10.01 28.53 43.03
N GLU A 39 10.86 29.51 43.31
CA GLU A 39 11.12 30.65 42.42
C GLU A 39 11.80 30.14 41.15
N VAL A 40 11.14 30.30 40.00
CA VAL A 40 11.73 30.09 38.68
C VAL A 40 12.35 31.39 38.19
N ASP A 41 13.67 31.39 38.08
CA ASP A 41 14.50 32.42 37.46
C ASP A 41 14.20 32.48 35.96
N ALA A 42 13.53 33.55 35.55
CA ALA A 42 13.19 33.85 34.16
C ALA A 42 14.45 34.33 33.42
N GLY A 43 15.25 33.40 32.90
CA GLY A 43 16.52 33.78 32.30
C GLY A 43 17.28 32.72 31.51
N ARG A 44 16.63 31.72 30.88
CA ARG A 44 17.34 30.82 29.95
C ARG A 44 16.46 30.08 28.94
N GLU A 45 15.50 30.75 28.33
CA GLU A 45 14.76 30.21 27.18
C GLU A 45 14.93 31.16 26.00
N ASN A 46 16.10 31.17 25.35
CA ASN A 46 16.20 31.80 24.02
C ASN A 46 17.46 31.45 23.21
N THR A 47 18.12 30.32 23.48
CA THR A 47 19.28 29.89 22.66
C THR A 47 19.21 28.45 22.18
N PHE A 48 18.25 27.65 22.65
CA PHE A 48 18.08 26.26 22.21
C PHE A 48 17.09 26.12 21.04
N ASN A 49 16.12 27.05 20.91
CA ASN A 49 15.12 27.04 19.85
C ASN A 49 15.59 27.69 18.53
N GLU A 50 16.72 28.42 18.54
CA GLU A 50 17.32 28.99 17.32
C GLU A 50 18.34 28.04 16.64
N GLU A 51 18.81 27.00 17.34
CA GLU A 51 19.74 26.02 16.76
C GLU A 51 19.04 24.75 16.25
N ILE A 52 17.82 24.44 16.72
CA ILE A 52 17.01 23.31 16.22
C ILE A 52 16.23 23.69 14.94
N SER A 53 15.99 24.98 14.69
CA SER A 53 15.26 25.46 13.50
C SER A 53 16.10 25.56 12.23
N LYS A 54 17.28 24.93 12.18
CA LYS A 54 18.23 25.04 11.05
C LYS A 54 18.64 23.70 10.40
N GLU A 55 18.06 22.57 10.80
CA GLU A 55 18.38 21.25 10.22
C GLU A 55 17.19 20.51 9.59
N GLU A 56 16.03 21.15 9.39
CA GLU A 56 14.96 20.62 8.53
C GLU A 56 14.96 21.39 7.20
N GLY A 57 16.01 21.16 6.42
CA GLY A 57 16.02 21.50 5.00
C GLY A 57 15.41 20.35 4.21
N GLU A 58 14.10 20.14 4.35
CA GLU A 58 13.36 19.43 3.31
C GLU A 58 13.58 20.22 2.00
N ASN A 59 14.04 19.54 0.96
CA ASN A 59 14.23 20.17 -0.35
C ASN A 59 12.86 20.61 -0.86
N GLU A 60 12.45 21.84 -0.54
CA GLU A 60 11.23 22.44 -1.06
C GLU A 60 11.33 22.48 -2.59
N ILE A 61 10.48 21.69 -3.26
CA ILE A 61 10.43 21.66 -4.72
C ILE A 61 10.03 23.03 -5.22
N LYS A 62 10.84 23.59 -6.13
CA LYS A 62 10.57 24.88 -6.76
C LYS A 62 9.53 24.73 -7.86
N LEU A 63 8.26 24.62 -7.48
CA LEU A 63 7.16 24.38 -8.42
C LEU A 63 7.08 25.40 -9.55
N GLU A 64 7.59 26.62 -9.34
CA GLU A 64 7.63 27.68 -10.35
C GLU A 64 8.42 27.28 -11.60
N GLN A 65 9.36 26.34 -11.50
CA GLN A 65 10.11 25.84 -12.66
C GLN A 65 9.27 24.96 -13.60
N TYR A 66 8.14 24.44 -13.11
CA TYR A 66 7.23 23.57 -13.83
C TYR A 66 5.96 24.28 -14.32
N GLU A 67 5.69 25.50 -13.83
CA GLU A 67 4.54 26.28 -14.24
C GLU A 67 4.53 26.56 -15.75
N GLY A 68 3.41 26.25 -16.40
CA GLY A 68 3.21 26.51 -17.82
C GLY A 68 4.05 25.65 -18.77
N LYS A 69 4.72 24.59 -18.27
CA LYS A 69 5.34 23.60 -19.14
C LYS A 69 4.29 22.85 -19.95
N ASP A 70 4.64 22.54 -21.20
CA ASP A 70 3.82 21.76 -22.12
C ASP A 70 4.55 20.44 -22.41
N PRO A 71 4.04 19.30 -21.89
CA PRO A 71 4.72 18.01 -22.04
C PRO A 71 4.61 17.42 -23.44
N ASP A 72 5.71 16.84 -23.92
CA ASP A 72 5.82 16.17 -25.21
C ASP A 72 5.31 14.72 -25.17
N GLN A 73 5.28 14.09 -24.00
CA GLN A 73 4.94 12.68 -23.81
C GLN A 73 3.68 12.51 -22.96
N TRP A 74 3.01 11.38 -23.15
CA TRP A 74 1.84 10.97 -22.38
C TRP A 74 1.66 9.47 -22.53
N GLY A 75 1.65 8.73 -21.43
CA GLY A 75 1.45 7.30 -21.46
C GLY A 75 2.00 6.55 -20.27
N GLU A 76 1.99 5.23 -20.39
CA GLU A 76 2.57 4.31 -19.42
C GLU A 76 4.10 4.22 -19.54
N ASN A 77 4.66 4.65 -20.67
CA ASN A 77 6.08 4.52 -21.00
C ASN A 77 6.63 5.86 -21.46
N VAL A 78 6.68 6.82 -20.54
CA VAL A 78 7.33 8.12 -20.75
C VAL A 78 8.73 8.13 -20.14
N THR A 79 9.51 9.13 -20.48
CA THR A 79 10.90 9.31 -20.01
C THR A 79 10.95 9.33 -18.49
N GLY A 80 11.82 8.51 -17.92
CA GLY A 80 12.01 8.40 -16.47
C GLY A 80 11.19 7.30 -15.79
N VAL A 81 10.14 6.77 -16.43
CA VAL A 81 9.38 5.63 -15.90
C VAL A 81 10.22 4.36 -15.98
N LYS A 82 10.35 3.66 -14.85
CA LYS A 82 11.02 2.37 -14.75
C LYS A 82 10.03 1.25 -15.04
N THR A 83 10.41 0.30 -15.89
CA THR A 83 9.50 -0.76 -16.34
C THR A 83 10.05 -2.16 -16.13
N SER A 84 11.36 -2.28 -15.84
CA SER A 84 12.01 -3.55 -15.55
C SER A 84 13.14 -3.39 -14.54
N ILE A 85 13.57 -4.49 -13.96
CA ILE A 85 14.78 -4.60 -13.17
C ILE A 85 15.98 -4.77 -14.10
N LYS A 86 17.03 -3.98 -13.87
CA LYS A 86 18.29 -4.08 -14.60
C LYS A 86 19.13 -5.23 -14.06
N THR A 87 18.93 -6.42 -14.62
CA THR A 87 19.63 -7.64 -14.20
C THR A 87 19.75 -8.67 -15.32
N ASP A 88 20.79 -9.51 -15.23
CA ASP A 88 20.96 -10.71 -16.05
C ASP A 88 20.40 -11.97 -15.35
N GLU A 89 19.90 -11.85 -14.14
CA GLU A 89 19.31 -12.95 -13.37
C GLU A 89 17.88 -13.25 -13.83
N ARG A 90 17.46 -14.51 -13.71
CA ARG A 90 16.06 -14.90 -13.98
C ARG A 90 15.21 -14.56 -12.76
N VAL A 91 15.03 -13.27 -12.53
CA VAL A 91 14.12 -12.78 -11.49
C VAL A 91 12.91 -12.11 -12.12
N ILE A 92 11.80 -12.14 -11.41
CA ILE A 92 10.56 -11.41 -11.73
C ILE A 92 10.05 -10.76 -10.43
N ALA A 93 9.59 -9.51 -10.52
CA ALA A 93 8.84 -8.87 -9.45
C ALA A 93 7.34 -8.95 -9.75
N LEU A 94 6.59 -9.56 -8.83
CA LEU A 94 5.13 -9.44 -8.84
C LEU A 94 4.77 -8.17 -8.08
N THR A 95 4.08 -7.26 -8.76
CA THR A 95 3.59 -6.03 -8.14
C THR A 95 2.07 -6.03 -8.11
N PHE A 96 1.49 -5.62 -6.98
CA PHE A 96 0.05 -5.61 -6.80
C PHE A 96 -0.43 -4.22 -6.42
N ASP A 97 -1.33 -3.68 -7.22
CA ASP A 97 -2.00 -2.42 -6.94
C ASP A 97 -3.23 -2.69 -6.07
N ALA A 98 -3.35 -1.94 -4.97
CA ALA A 98 -4.51 -1.93 -4.09
C ALA A 98 -5.20 -0.58 -4.17
N CYS A 99 -6.13 -0.46 -5.13
CA CYS A 99 -6.95 0.73 -5.31
C CYS A 99 -8.08 0.76 -4.28
N GLY A 100 -8.47 1.95 -3.81
CA GLY A 100 -9.72 2.15 -3.07
C GLY A 100 -10.80 2.83 -3.92
N GLY A 101 -12.06 2.75 -3.50
CA GLY A 101 -13.19 3.38 -4.18
C GLY A 101 -14.11 2.45 -4.99
N PRO A 102 -15.02 3.01 -5.81
CA PRO A 102 -16.18 2.27 -6.34
C PRO A 102 -15.84 1.20 -7.40
N TYR A 103 -14.67 1.30 -8.02
CA TYR A 103 -14.23 0.38 -9.07
C TYR A 103 -13.34 -0.75 -8.56
N GLY A 104 -13.00 -0.74 -7.28
CA GLY A 104 -12.15 -1.73 -6.63
C GLY A 104 -11.82 -1.27 -5.22
N ASN A 105 -12.25 -2.06 -4.24
CA ASN A 105 -11.96 -1.85 -2.82
C ASN A 105 -12.01 -3.18 -2.04
N GLY A 106 -11.88 -4.31 -2.73
CA GLY A 106 -11.81 -5.60 -2.06
C GLY A 106 -10.44 -5.84 -1.44
N TYR A 107 -10.29 -7.03 -0.88
CA TYR A 107 -9.01 -7.57 -0.45
C TYR A 107 -8.99 -9.06 -0.80
N ASP A 108 -8.08 -9.45 -1.67
CA ASP A 108 -7.89 -10.84 -2.09
C ASP A 108 -7.06 -11.61 -1.07
N GLU A 109 -7.72 -12.02 0.02
CA GLU A 109 -7.09 -12.81 1.07
C GLU A 109 -6.56 -14.14 0.54
N GLU A 110 -7.19 -14.74 -0.46
CA GLU A 110 -6.75 -16.02 -1.04
C GLU A 110 -5.40 -15.87 -1.77
N LEU A 111 -5.23 -14.81 -2.55
CA LEU A 111 -3.97 -14.45 -3.18
C LEU A 111 -2.88 -14.18 -2.13
N ILE A 112 -3.16 -13.32 -1.15
CA ILE A 112 -2.15 -12.95 -0.15
C ILE A 112 -1.72 -14.16 0.69
N GLN A 113 -2.65 -15.00 1.13
CA GLN A 113 -2.31 -16.20 1.88
C GLN A 113 -1.46 -17.18 1.06
N PHE A 114 -1.70 -17.27 -0.25
CA PHE A 114 -0.85 -18.06 -1.14
C PHE A 114 0.57 -17.51 -1.22
N LEU A 115 0.74 -16.20 -1.42
CA LEU A 115 2.08 -15.58 -1.44
C LEU A 115 2.83 -15.87 -0.14
N LYS A 116 2.14 -15.74 1.00
CA LYS A 116 2.70 -16.08 2.32
C LYS A 116 3.05 -17.55 2.46
N SER A 117 2.19 -18.48 2.03
CA SER A 117 2.43 -19.92 2.18
C SER A 117 3.62 -20.39 1.35
N GLU A 118 3.75 -19.86 0.14
CA GLU A 118 4.83 -20.20 -0.79
C GLU A 118 6.08 -19.32 -0.62
N GLN A 119 6.06 -18.37 0.34
CA GLN A 119 7.17 -17.44 0.60
C GLN A 119 7.58 -16.64 -0.66
N ILE A 120 6.58 -16.17 -1.41
CA ILE A 120 6.78 -15.38 -2.63
C ILE A 120 6.76 -13.89 -2.27
N PRO A 121 7.91 -13.18 -2.34
CA PRO A 121 7.96 -11.75 -2.11
C PRO A 121 7.19 -10.98 -3.18
N ALA A 122 6.60 -9.86 -2.80
CA ALA A 122 5.86 -8.99 -3.71
C ALA A 122 5.90 -7.53 -3.25
N THR A 123 5.90 -6.61 -4.23
CA THR A 123 5.76 -5.18 -3.96
C THR A 123 4.30 -4.76 -4.10
N LEU A 124 3.75 -4.11 -3.07
CA LEU A 124 2.36 -3.70 -3.01
C LEU A 124 2.28 -2.17 -3.14
N PHE A 125 1.70 -1.68 -4.23
CA PHE A 125 1.40 -0.26 -4.41
C PHE A 125 0.03 0.03 -3.80
N ILE A 126 0.00 0.75 -2.69
CA ILE A 126 -1.23 0.94 -1.90
C ILE A 126 -1.76 2.38 -2.04
N ASN A 127 -3.03 2.51 -2.41
CA ASN A 127 -3.71 3.81 -2.53
C ASN A 127 -4.27 4.26 -1.17
N GLU A 128 -4.23 5.56 -0.89
CA GLU A 128 -4.66 6.12 0.40
C GLU A 128 -6.12 5.76 0.75
N ARG A 129 -7.01 5.71 -0.24
CA ARG A 129 -8.43 5.35 0.00
C ARG A 129 -8.55 3.90 0.45
N TRP A 130 -7.75 3.00 -0.12
CA TRP A 130 -7.74 1.59 0.30
C TRP A 130 -7.23 1.46 1.74
N ILE A 131 -6.18 2.21 2.11
CA ILE A 131 -5.68 2.25 3.51
C ILE A 131 -6.80 2.66 4.46
N LYS A 132 -7.52 3.74 4.16
CA LYS A 132 -8.61 4.24 5.00
C LYS A 132 -9.74 3.22 5.19
N GLU A 133 -10.02 2.41 4.18
CA GLU A 133 -11.07 1.39 4.22
C GLU A 133 -10.59 0.06 4.85
N HIS A 134 -9.29 -0.24 4.78
CA HIS A 134 -8.69 -1.53 5.19
C HIS A 134 -7.48 -1.39 6.13
N GLU A 135 -7.46 -0.37 7.00
CA GLU A 135 -6.28 0.00 7.81
C GLU A 135 -5.67 -1.18 8.57
N LYS A 136 -6.51 -2.05 9.15
CA LYS A 136 -6.02 -3.25 9.84
C LYS A 136 -5.26 -4.19 8.90
N ALA A 137 -5.82 -4.47 7.72
CA ALA A 137 -5.17 -5.34 6.74
C ALA A 137 -3.88 -4.69 6.21
N PHE A 138 -3.92 -3.38 5.93
CA PHE A 138 -2.74 -2.60 5.56
C PHE A 138 -1.60 -2.74 6.58
N LEU A 139 -1.88 -2.54 7.87
CA LEU A 139 -0.87 -2.67 8.93
C LEU A 139 -0.35 -4.10 9.09
N GLU A 140 -1.16 -5.12 8.81
CA GLU A 140 -0.72 -6.52 8.79
C GLU A 140 0.20 -6.82 7.60
N LEU A 141 -0.10 -6.28 6.42
CA LEU A 141 0.75 -6.39 5.23
C LEU A 141 2.08 -5.67 5.43
N ALA A 142 2.06 -4.43 5.94
CA ALA A 142 3.25 -3.61 6.13
C ALA A 142 4.25 -4.17 7.17
N LYS A 143 3.77 -5.00 8.10
CA LYS A 143 4.62 -5.69 9.09
C LYS A 143 5.22 -6.99 8.56
N ASP A 144 4.69 -7.53 7.47
CA ASP A 144 5.15 -8.78 6.89
C ASP A 144 6.41 -8.52 6.05
N PRO A 145 7.58 -9.09 6.40
CA PRO A 145 8.82 -8.84 5.66
C PRO A 145 8.78 -9.38 4.23
N LEU A 146 7.78 -10.20 3.88
CA LEU A 146 7.59 -10.69 2.52
C LEU A 146 7.16 -9.57 1.57
N PHE A 147 6.49 -8.52 2.09
CA PHE A 147 5.90 -7.48 1.28
C PHE A 147 6.64 -6.15 1.40
N GLN A 148 6.98 -5.57 0.26
CA GLN A 148 7.42 -4.18 0.16
C GLN A 148 6.19 -3.29 -0.05
N ILE A 149 6.04 -2.21 0.72
CA ILE A 149 4.91 -1.28 0.61
C ILE A 149 5.36 -0.02 -0.12
N GLU A 150 4.65 0.33 -1.19
CA GLU A 150 4.95 1.48 -2.04
C GLU A 150 3.71 2.33 -2.34
N ASN A 151 3.92 3.52 -2.89
CA ASN A 151 2.89 4.57 -2.96
C ASN A 151 2.07 4.48 -4.25
N HIS A 152 0.74 4.35 -4.13
CA HIS A 152 -0.20 4.33 -5.26
C HIS A 152 -1.12 5.57 -5.34
N GLY A 153 -0.62 6.69 -4.83
CA GLY A 153 -1.31 7.97 -4.79
C GLY A 153 -2.52 8.01 -3.87
N THR A 154 -3.16 9.18 -3.86
CA THR A 154 -4.28 9.51 -2.97
C THR A 154 -5.63 9.33 -3.66
N ALA A 155 -5.91 10.10 -4.72
CA ALA A 155 -7.18 10.10 -5.42
C ALA A 155 -7.27 9.06 -6.54
N HIS A 156 -6.15 8.38 -6.85
CA HIS A 156 -6.04 7.36 -7.90
C HIS A 156 -6.31 7.98 -9.28
N VAL A 157 -5.53 8.99 -9.63
CA VAL A 157 -5.59 9.71 -10.90
C VAL A 157 -4.30 9.50 -11.72
N PRO A 158 -4.33 9.68 -13.06
CA PRO A 158 -3.09 9.87 -13.80
C PRO A 158 -2.41 11.18 -13.36
N LEU A 159 -1.08 11.23 -13.51
CA LEU A 159 -0.35 12.46 -13.26
C LEU A 159 -0.15 13.25 -14.56
N SER A 160 -0.76 14.42 -14.64
CA SER A 160 -0.51 15.39 -15.69
C SER A 160 -0.30 16.80 -15.16
N VAL A 161 0.53 17.60 -15.84
CA VAL A 161 0.60 19.05 -15.61
C VAL A 161 -0.40 19.83 -16.48
N THR A 162 -1.12 19.15 -17.38
CA THR A 162 -2.06 19.76 -18.35
C THR A 162 -3.47 19.16 -18.33
N GLY A 163 -3.79 18.30 -17.36
CA GLY A 163 -5.15 17.75 -17.20
C GLY A 163 -5.49 16.64 -18.19
N LYS A 164 -4.49 15.93 -18.74
CA LYS A 164 -4.76 14.78 -19.60
C LYS A 164 -5.44 13.66 -18.80
N ALA A 165 -6.44 13.03 -19.41
CA ALA A 165 -7.19 11.93 -18.82
C ALA A 165 -6.72 10.57 -19.35
N ALA A 166 -6.82 9.53 -18.51
CA ALA A 166 -6.55 8.14 -18.89
C ALA A 166 -7.67 7.25 -18.35
N TRP A 167 -8.10 6.26 -19.15
CA TRP A 167 -9.18 5.33 -18.78
C TRP A 167 -10.50 6.00 -18.35
N GLY A 168 -10.76 7.23 -18.82
CA GLY A 168 -11.93 8.02 -18.42
C GLY A 168 -11.82 8.68 -17.04
N ILE A 169 -10.63 8.69 -16.45
CA ILE A 169 -10.30 9.37 -15.18
C ILE A 169 -9.51 10.64 -15.53
N GLU A 170 -10.02 11.79 -15.07
CA GLU A 170 -9.33 13.07 -15.20
C GLU A 170 -8.04 13.05 -14.38
N GLY A 171 -6.95 13.53 -14.99
CA GLY A 171 -5.66 13.64 -14.33
C GLY A 171 -5.54 14.88 -13.46
N THR A 172 -4.43 14.95 -12.74
CA THR A 172 -3.97 16.23 -12.19
C THR A 172 -3.81 17.26 -13.32
N ASN A 173 -3.91 18.53 -12.98
CA ASN A 173 -3.86 19.64 -13.94
C ASN A 173 -2.82 20.71 -13.57
N SER A 174 -1.94 20.43 -12.62
CA SER A 174 -0.87 21.32 -12.21
C SER A 174 0.25 20.56 -11.47
N PRO A 175 1.46 21.15 -11.37
CA PRO A 175 2.53 20.63 -10.50
C PRO A 175 2.11 20.48 -9.04
N GLU A 176 1.31 21.41 -8.51
CA GLU A 176 0.81 21.36 -7.13
C GLU A 176 -0.13 20.17 -6.92
N GLU A 177 -1.04 19.90 -7.87
CA GLU A 177 -1.93 18.74 -7.80
C GLU A 177 -1.16 17.42 -7.86
N ILE A 178 -0.05 17.36 -8.61
CA ILE A 178 0.84 16.19 -8.63
C ILE A 178 1.48 15.97 -7.25
N VAL A 179 2.07 17.01 -6.66
CA VAL A 179 2.67 16.92 -5.32
C VAL A 179 1.64 16.45 -4.31
N ASN A 180 0.44 17.02 -4.33
CA ASN A 180 -0.64 16.65 -3.42
C ASN A 180 -1.10 15.18 -3.62
N GLU A 181 -1.21 14.72 -4.87
CA GLU A 181 -1.61 13.33 -5.17
C GLU A 181 -0.59 12.30 -4.66
N VAL A 182 0.70 12.67 -4.62
CA VAL A 182 1.81 11.80 -4.21
C VAL A 182 2.05 11.88 -2.71
N MET A 183 2.23 13.09 -2.18
CA MET A 183 2.73 13.31 -0.82
C MET A 183 1.69 13.05 0.26
N ALA A 184 0.39 13.28 0.00
CA ALA A 184 -0.63 12.97 0.99
C ALA A 184 -0.66 11.46 1.34
N ASN A 185 -0.49 10.59 0.35
CA ASN A 185 -0.37 9.15 0.61
C ASN A 185 1.02 8.76 1.14
N GLN A 186 2.08 9.47 0.72
CA GLN A 186 3.44 9.29 1.25
C GLN A 186 3.45 9.44 2.78
N GLU A 187 2.91 10.56 3.27
CA GLU A 187 2.78 10.88 4.69
C GLU A 187 1.85 9.89 5.42
N THR A 188 0.78 9.45 4.76
CA THR A 188 -0.14 8.45 5.32
C THR A 188 0.57 7.12 5.56
N ILE A 189 1.32 6.62 4.57
CA ILE A 189 2.06 5.36 4.70
C ILE A 189 3.17 5.50 5.76
N GLU A 190 3.93 6.58 5.71
CA GLU A 190 5.04 6.80 6.65
C GLU A 190 4.54 6.93 8.10
N SER A 191 3.48 7.70 8.34
CA SER A 191 2.92 7.87 9.70
C SER A 191 2.39 6.57 10.30
N LEU A 192 1.81 5.68 9.48
CA LEU A 192 1.26 4.41 9.93
C LEU A 192 2.31 3.31 10.11
N THR A 193 3.38 3.33 9.31
CA THR A 193 4.35 2.22 9.23
C THR A 193 5.73 2.56 9.77
N GLY A 194 6.05 3.85 9.92
CA GLY A 194 7.39 4.36 10.20
C GLY A 194 8.38 4.18 9.04
N ARG A 195 7.89 3.90 7.82
CA ARG A 195 8.70 3.71 6.61
C ARG A 195 8.11 4.55 5.48
N ALA A 196 8.91 5.45 4.93
CA ALA A 196 8.58 6.19 3.73
C ALA A 196 8.71 5.29 2.49
N PRO A 197 7.71 5.22 1.60
CA PRO A 197 7.85 4.65 0.27
C PRO A 197 9.03 5.27 -0.50
N THR A 198 9.62 4.50 -1.40
CA THR A 198 10.71 4.95 -2.29
C THR A 198 10.29 4.95 -3.76
N MET A 199 9.12 4.37 -4.06
CA MET A 199 8.59 4.20 -5.39
C MET A 199 7.14 4.66 -5.45
N PHE A 200 6.76 5.17 -6.62
CA PHE A 200 5.42 5.64 -6.90
C PHE A 200 4.86 5.02 -8.18
N ARG A 201 3.58 4.66 -8.14
CA ARG A 201 2.79 4.32 -9.32
C ARG A 201 1.47 5.08 -9.31
N SER A 202 1.15 5.88 -10.32
CA SER A 202 -0.13 6.56 -10.45
C SER A 202 -1.27 5.55 -10.60
N GLY A 203 -2.49 5.92 -10.18
CA GLY A 203 -3.65 5.02 -10.21
C GLY A 203 -4.02 4.48 -11.60
N THR A 204 -3.50 5.08 -12.66
CA THR A 204 -3.75 4.64 -14.04
C THR A 204 -2.51 4.15 -14.76
N ALA A 205 -1.35 4.17 -14.10
CA ALA A 205 -0.02 4.03 -14.69
C ALA A 205 0.31 5.07 -15.77
N PHE A 206 -0.52 6.11 -15.98
CA PHE A 206 -0.27 7.17 -16.96
C PHE A 206 0.38 8.39 -16.32
N TYR A 207 1.31 8.96 -17.08
CA TYR A 207 2.04 10.17 -16.74
C TYR A 207 2.31 10.99 -18.01
N ASP A 208 2.55 12.29 -17.83
CA ASP A 208 3.47 13.01 -18.71
C ASP A 208 4.89 13.04 -18.10
N GLU A 209 5.90 13.29 -18.93
CA GLU A 209 7.30 13.24 -18.49
C GLU A 209 7.67 14.34 -17.49
N VAL A 210 6.95 15.47 -17.51
CA VAL A 210 7.15 16.55 -16.54
C VAL A 210 6.66 16.10 -15.16
N ALA A 211 5.52 15.41 -15.08
CA ALA A 211 5.06 14.81 -13.84
C ALA A 211 6.07 13.78 -13.28
N VAL A 212 6.70 12.98 -14.15
CA VAL A 212 7.75 12.05 -13.74
C VAL A 212 8.97 12.77 -13.16
N GLU A 213 9.39 13.90 -13.76
CA GLU A 213 10.45 14.74 -13.20
C GLU A 213 10.11 15.24 -11.79
N ILE A 214 8.89 15.73 -11.58
CA ILE A 214 8.42 16.22 -10.26
C ILE A 214 8.48 15.09 -9.22
N VAL A 215 7.99 13.89 -9.55
CA VAL A 215 8.02 12.74 -8.62
C VAL A 215 9.45 12.32 -8.29
N ASN A 216 10.36 12.36 -9.25
CA ASN A 216 11.77 12.10 -9.00
C ASN A 216 12.42 13.17 -8.10
N GLU A 217 12.04 14.46 -8.25
CA GLU A 217 12.49 15.53 -7.34
C GLU A 217 11.93 15.36 -5.91
N LEU A 218 10.75 14.73 -5.75
CA LEU A 218 10.21 14.31 -4.44
C LEU A 218 10.98 13.13 -3.83
N GLY A 219 11.97 12.57 -4.54
CA GLY A 219 12.79 11.45 -4.06
C GLY A 219 12.18 10.07 -4.31
N LEU A 220 11.16 9.95 -5.16
CA LEU A 220 10.48 8.70 -5.49
C LEU A 220 10.79 8.29 -6.92
N GLU A 221 11.08 7.00 -7.15
CA GLU A 221 11.15 6.46 -8.51
C GLU A 221 9.75 6.16 -9.05
N VAL A 222 9.44 6.63 -10.27
CA VAL A 222 8.19 6.24 -10.94
C VAL A 222 8.33 4.85 -11.55
N VAL A 223 7.52 3.90 -11.10
CA VAL A 223 7.60 2.49 -11.51
C VAL A 223 6.30 2.02 -12.15
N ASN A 224 6.39 1.54 -13.39
CA ASN A 224 5.35 0.78 -14.07
C ASN A 224 5.78 -0.68 -14.23
N PHE A 225 5.68 -1.24 -15.43
CA PHE A 225 5.73 -2.67 -15.68
C PHE A 225 6.05 -2.95 -17.16
N ASP A 226 6.59 -4.13 -17.45
CA ASP A 226 6.73 -4.67 -18.81
C ASP A 226 5.72 -5.79 -19.09
N ILE A 227 5.06 -6.32 -18.05
CA ILE A 227 3.97 -7.31 -18.15
C ILE A 227 2.67 -6.72 -17.61
N LEU A 228 1.68 -6.58 -18.49
CA LEU A 228 0.29 -6.36 -18.09
C LEU A 228 -0.30 -7.70 -17.62
N GLY A 229 -0.22 -7.97 -16.32
CA GLY A 229 -0.50 -9.28 -15.74
C GLY A 229 -1.98 -9.65 -15.70
N ASP A 230 -2.86 -8.72 -15.32
CA ASP A 230 -4.30 -8.99 -15.19
C ASP A 230 -5.23 -7.95 -15.84
N ALA A 231 -4.66 -6.91 -16.45
CA ALA A 231 -5.37 -5.83 -17.13
C ALA A 231 -6.48 -5.19 -16.27
N GLY A 232 -6.14 -4.74 -15.06
CA GLY A 232 -7.12 -4.15 -14.15
C GLY A 232 -8.07 -5.21 -13.58
N ALA A 233 -7.54 -6.40 -13.31
CA ALA A 233 -8.29 -7.58 -12.87
C ALA A 233 -9.43 -8.02 -13.81
N THR A 234 -9.39 -7.64 -15.08
CA THR A 234 -10.39 -8.04 -16.08
C THR A 234 -10.07 -9.39 -16.72
N TYR A 235 -8.83 -9.85 -16.60
CA TYR A 235 -8.40 -11.16 -17.09
C TYR A 235 -8.98 -12.30 -16.25
N ASN A 236 -9.34 -13.40 -16.94
CA ASN A 236 -9.57 -14.67 -16.28
C ASN A 236 -8.23 -15.36 -15.93
N ALA A 237 -8.30 -16.44 -15.15
CA ALA A 237 -7.11 -17.13 -14.66
C ALA A 237 -6.17 -17.64 -15.76
N ASP A 238 -6.69 -18.10 -16.91
CA ASP A 238 -5.85 -18.56 -18.03
C ASP A 238 -5.13 -17.40 -18.72
N GLN A 239 -5.76 -16.22 -18.79
CA GLN A 239 -5.15 -15.01 -19.34
C GLN A 239 -4.04 -14.49 -18.41
N VAL A 240 -4.29 -14.44 -17.10
CA VAL A 240 -3.27 -14.06 -16.11
C VAL A 240 -2.08 -15.02 -16.16
N TYR A 241 -2.35 -16.33 -16.17
CA TYR A 241 -1.32 -17.35 -16.34
C TYR A 241 -0.48 -17.13 -17.59
N THR A 242 -1.13 -16.94 -18.75
CA THR A 242 -0.45 -16.75 -20.03
C THR A 242 0.39 -15.46 -20.07
N ALA A 243 -0.12 -14.39 -19.47
CA ALA A 243 0.56 -13.10 -19.41
C ALA A 243 1.85 -13.19 -18.58
N LEU A 244 1.78 -13.78 -17.38
CA LEU A 244 2.95 -13.94 -16.51
C LEU A 244 4.03 -14.84 -17.12
N LEU A 245 3.66 -15.85 -17.93
CA LEU A 245 4.64 -16.67 -18.64
C LEU A 245 5.38 -15.96 -19.79
N GLN A 246 5.03 -14.71 -20.10
CA GLN A 246 5.84 -13.87 -21.00
C GLN A 246 7.08 -13.28 -20.31
N ALA A 247 7.30 -13.60 -19.03
CA ALA A 247 8.39 -13.08 -18.23
C ALA A 247 9.77 -13.23 -18.88
N LYS A 248 10.51 -12.14 -18.80
CA LYS A 248 11.93 -12.07 -19.11
C LYS A 248 12.69 -11.80 -17.81
N LYS A 249 14.00 -11.89 -17.89
CA LYS A 249 14.91 -11.51 -16.80
C LYS A 249 14.61 -10.08 -16.36
N GLY A 250 14.30 -9.91 -15.09
CA GLY A 250 13.98 -8.61 -14.50
C GLY A 250 12.61 -8.07 -14.85
N SER A 251 11.68 -8.88 -15.36
CA SER A 251 10.32 -8.38 -15.62
C SER A 251 9.62 -7.91 -14.34
N ILE A 252 8.78 -6.89 -14.50
CA ILE A 252 7.88 -6.37 -13.47
C ILE A 252 6.46 -6.60 -13.98
N ALA A 253 5.67 -7.36 -13.23
CA ALA A 253 4.28 -7.64 -13.55
C ALA A 253 3.32 -6.72 -12.79
N LEU A 254 2.42 -6.05 -13.50
CA LEU A 254 1.29 -5.33 -12.91
C LEU A 254 0.10 -6.27 -12.71
N LEU A 255 -0.33 -6.41 -11.46
CA LEU A 255 -1.48 -7.19 -11.01
C LEU A 255 -2.26 -6.38 -9.97
N HIS A 256 -3.42 -6.86 -9.55
CA HIS A 256 -4.27 -6.22 -8.55
C HIS A 256 -4.64 -7.18 -7.43
N MET A 257 -4.67 -6.69 -6.19
CA MET A 257 -5.03 -7.47 -5.00
C MET A 257 -6.36 -7.03 -4.35
N ASN A 258 -7.05 -6.07 -4.96
CA ASN A 258 -8.30 -5.49 -4.45
C ASN A 258 -9.56 -5.99 -5.20
N GLN A 259 -9.44 -7.06 -5.97
CA GLN A 259 -10.51 -7.63 -6.82
C GLN A 259 -10.66 -9.15 -6.58
N PRO A 260 -11.13 -9.58 -5.40
CA PRO A 260 -11.11 -10.99 -4.97
C PRO A 260 -11.97 -11.95 -5.82
N GLN A 261 -12.85 -11.42 -6.68
CA GLN A 261 -13.66 -12.24 -7.60
C GLN A 261 -13.05 -12.37 -9.01
N SER A 262 -11.88 -11.76 -9.24
CA SER A 262 -11.19 -11.81 -10.53
C SER A 262 -10.47 -13.14 -10.76
N GLY A 263 -9.87 -13.30 -11.94
CA GLY A 263 -9.00 -14.44 -12.25
C GLY A 263 -7.59 -14.34 -11.66
N THR A 264 -7.24 -13.24 -10.98
CA THR A 264 -5.86 -12.93 -10.59
C THR A 264 -5.26 -13.99 -9.65
N ALA A 265 -5.94 -14.33 -8.54
CA ALA A 265 -5.43 -15.30 -7.58
C ALA A 265 -5.10 -16.66 -8.22
N GLU A 266 -6.06 -17.26 -8.93
CA GLU A 266 -5.87 -18.57 -9.56
C GLU A 266 -4.82 -18.55 -10.68
N GLY A 267 -4.77 -17.47 -11.48
CA GLY A 267 -3.77 -17.32 -12.52
C GLY A 267 -2.35 -17.17 -11.96
N VAL A 268 -2.17 -16.35 -10.91
CA VAL A 268 -0.89 -16.17 -10.22
C VAL A 268 -0.41 -17.48 -9.62
N LYS A 269 -1.27 -18.23 -8.91
CA LYS A 269 -0.92 -19.54 -8.34
C LYS A 269 -0.32 -20.49 -9.36
N ARG A 270 -0.97 -20.60 -10.51
CA ARG A 270 -0.51 -21.47 -11.60
C ARG A 270 0.77 -20.95 -12.25
N ALA A 271 0.89 -19.63 -12.42
CA ALA A 271 2.05 -19.02 -13.06
C ALA A 271 3.30 -19.13 -12.19
N VAL A 272 3.18 -18.90 -10.88
CA VAL A 272 4.29 -19.00 -9.93
C VAL A 272 4.95 -20.37 -10.02
N LEU A 273 4.17 -21.44 -9.89
CA LEU A 273 4.67 -22.82 -9.99
C LEU A 273 5.41 -23.09 -11.30
N GLN A 274 4.89 -22.58 -12.43
CA GLN A 274 5.52 -22.79 -13.73
C GLN A 274 6.80 -21.95 -13.89
N LEU A 275 6.80 -20.69 -13.43
CA LEU A 275 7.96 -19.81 -13.50
C LEU A 275 9.13 -20.35 -12.65
N GLU A 276 8.87 -20.92 -11.47
CA GLU A 276 9.90 -21.59 -10.67
C GLU A 276 10.50 -22.80 -11.42
N LEU A 277 9.66 -23.61 -12.08
CA LEU A 277 10.14 -24.72 -12.92
C LEU A 277 10.98 -24.23 -14.10
N ASP A 278 10.66 -23.05 -14.65
CA ASP A 278 11.41 -22.39 -15.72
C ASP A 278 12.67 -21.67 -15.21
N GLY A 279 12.94 -21.77 -13.90
CA GLY A 279 14.15 -21.27 -13.23
C GLY A 279 14.10 -19.79 -12.86
N PHE A 280 12.90 -19.21 -12.72
CA PHE A 280 12.73 -17.89 -12.17
C PHE A 280 12.72 -17.90 -10.64
N SER A 281 13.16 -16.79 -10.05
CA SER A 281 12.95 -16.48 -8.63
C SER A 281 12.16 -15.17 -8.49
N PHE A 282 11.45 -15.03 -7.38
CA PHE A 282 10.61 -13.87 -7.10
C PHE A 282 11.34 -12.90 -6.18
N VAL A 283 11.19 -11.61 -6.44
CA VAL A 283 11.89 -10.54 -5.70
C VAL A 283 11.00 -9.33 -5.44
N ASN A 284 11.33 -8.58 -4.40
CA ASN A 284 10.88 -7.19 -4.23
C ASN A 284 11.72 -6.26 -5.12
N LEU A 285 11.26 -5.04 -5.34
CA LEU A 285 11.93 -4.05 -6.19
C LEU A 285 13.10 -3.35 -5.48
N ASP A 286 13.00 -3.08 -4.18
CA ASP A 286 13.98 -2.32 -3.37
C ASP A 286 15.41 -2.89 -3.36
N GLY A 287 15.57 -4.18 -3.66
CA GLY A 287 16.87 -4.84 -3.75
C GLY A 287 17.62 -4.65 -5.06
N PHE A 288 17.06 -3.94 -6.05
CA PHE A 288 17.60 -3.90 -7.42
C PHE A 288 17.62 -2.50 -8.05
N GLU A 289 18.53 -2.29 -9.01
CA GLU A 289 18.50 -1.13 -9.90
C GLU A 289 17.39 -1.30 -10.96
N LEU A 290 16.55 -0.28 -11.16
CA LEU A 290 15.46 -0.30 -12.13
C LEU A 290 15.79 0.49 -13.41
N GLN A 291 15.21 0.08 -14.55
CA GLN A 291 15.42 0.67 -15.87
C GLN A 291 14.14 0.79 -16.71
#